data_AF-A0A525WNP5-F1
#
_entry.id   AF-A0A525WNP5-F1
#
_cell.length_a   1.000
_cell.length_b   1.000
_cell.length_c   1.000
_cell.angle_alpha   90.00
_cell.angle_beta   90.00
_cell.angle_gamma   90.00
#
_symmetry.space_group_name_H-M   'P 1'
#
loop_
_entity.id
_entity.type
_entity.pdbx_description
1 polymer ?
#
loop_
_entity_poly.entity_id
_entity_poly.type
_entity_poly.pdbx_seq_one_letter_code
_entity_poly.pdbx_strand_id
1 'polypeptide(L)'
;MAGKRPREATIVRSNFAALVTEVKGRIQAAQTRAVLAVNAELVRLYWDIGRIIDERQQREGWGAAVIPRLAVSLHNELPDVKGFSERN
;
A
#
# COMPACT_ATOMS: atom_id res chain seq x y z
N MET A 1 17.25 41.98 38.88
CA MET A 1 17.04 41.51 37.49
C MET A 1 18.04 40.41 37.18
N ALA A 2 17.59 39.40 36.42
CA ALA A 2 18.38 38.38 35.69
C ALA A 2 18.95 37.17 36.46
N GLY A 3 18.36 35.99 36.19
CA GLY A 3 18.90 34.68 36.59
C GLY A 3 18.14 33.43 36.12
N LYS A 4 17.03 33.53 35.38
CA LYS A 4 16.34 32.35 34.76
C LYS A 4 17.01 31.93 33.44
N ARG A 5 18.24 31.41 33.41
CA ARG A 5 18.89 31.01 32.13
C ARG A 5 19.96 29.93 32.33
N PRO A 6 19.62 28.63 32.51
CA PRO A 6 19.75 27.66 31.39
C PRO A 6 18.82 26.42 31.42
N ARG A 7 18.21 26.06 32.56
CA ARG A 7 17.45 24.80 32.74
C ARG A 7 16.12 24.79 32.00
N GLU A 8 15.46 25.94 31.92
CA GLU A 8 14.15 26.12 31.25
C GLU A 8 14.26 25.87 29.73
N ALA A 9 15.35 26.33 29.10
CA ALA A 9 15.62 26.12 27.68
C ALA A 9 15.93 24.66 27.34
N THR A 10 16.60 23.93 28.22
CA THR A 10 16.89 22.50 28.05
C THR A 10 15.60 21.66 28.12
N ILE A 11 14.69 21.98 29.05
CA ILE A 11 13.39 21.30 29.20
C ILE A 11 12.51 21.52 27.97
N VAL A 12 12.46 22.74 27.43
CA VAL A 12 11.69 23.01 26.20
C VAL A 12 12.24 22.22 25.01
N ARG A 13 13.57 22.13 24.86
CA ARG A 13 14.19 21.31 23.80
C ARG A 13 13.91 19.81 23.97
N SER A 14 13.96 19.28 25.20
CA SER A 14 13.65 17.87 25.45
C SER A 14 12.18 17.56 25.19
N ASN A 15 11.27 18.47 25.57
CA ASN A 15 9.83 18.31 25.32
C ASN A 15 9.52 18.35 23.82
N PHE A 16 10.19 19.22 23.07
CA PHE A 16 10.06 19.26 21.62
C PHE A 16 10.62 17.99 20.96
N ALA A 17 11.76 17.48 21.41
CA ALA A 17 12.32 16.22 20.92
C ALA A 17 11.40 15.01 21.21
N ALA A 18 10.78 14.99 22.39
CA ALA A 18 9.78 13.99 22.75
C ALA A 18 8.54 14.07 21.83
N LEU A 19 8.03 15.28 21.58
CA LEU A 19 6.92 15.50 20.65
C LEU A 19 7.25 15.00 19.24
N VAL A 20 8.44 15.33 18.71
CA VAL A 20 8.88 14.86 17.39
C VAL A 20 8.95 13.33 17.35
N THR A 21 9.44 12.70 18.40
CA THR A 21 9.52 11.23 18.51
C THR A 21 8.13 10.60 18.51
N GLU A 22 7.19 11.16 19.29
CA GLU A 22 5.81 10.68 19.33
C GLU A 22 5.13 10.80 17.96
N VAL A 23 5.23 11.98 17.33
CA VAL A 23 4.62 12.24 16.02
C VAL A 23 5.21 11.31 14.96
N LYS A 24 6.54 11.13 14.95
CA LYS A 24 7.22 10.19 14.04
C LYS A 24 6.70 8.77 14.22
N GLY A 25 6.57 8.30 15.47
CA GLY A 25 6.05 6.97 15.76
C GLY A 25 4.63 6.77 15.24
N ARG A 26 3.76 7.77 15.41
CA ARG A 26 2.39 7.74 14.88
C ARG A 26 2.36 7.68 13.35
N ILE A 27 3.19 8.48 12.68
CA ILE A 27 3.29 8.48 11.21
C ILE A 27 3.73 7.12 10.70
N GLN A 28 4.81 6.56 11.28
CA GLN A 28 5.33 5.25 10.86
C GLN A 28 4.30 4.14 11.07
N ALA A 29 3.63 4.13 12.23
CA ALA A 29 2.57 3.16 12.50
C ALA A 29 1.40 3.28 11.51
N ALA A 30 1.01 4.50 11.14
CA ALA A 30 -0.02 4.74 10.13
C ALA A 30 0.40 4.24 8.74
N GLN A 31 1.64 4.51 8.32
CA GLN A 31 2.20 4.03 7.06
C GLN A 31 2.23 2.50 7.01
N THR A 32 2.67 1.83 8.07
CA THR A 32 2.66 0.36 8.15
C THR A 32 1.25 -0.20 7.99
N ARG A 33 0.26 0.36 8.69
CA ARG A 33 -1.14 -0.08 8.55
C ARG A 33 -1.66 0.13 7.14
N ALA A 34 -1.33 1.26 6.51
CA ALA A 34 -1.74 1.54 5.13
C ALA A 34 -1.15 0.52 4.15
N VAL A 35 0.15 0.22 4.25
CA VAL A 35 0.81 -0.80 3.40
C VAL A 35 0.18 -2.18 3.59
N LEU A 36 -0.08 -2.58 4.83
CA LEU A 36 -0.74 -3.87 5.12
C LEU A 36 -2.16 -3.93 4.54
N ALA A 37 -2.94 -2.85 4.66
CA ALA A 37 -4.29 -2.78 4.11
C ALA A 37 -4.28 -2.86 2.57
N VAL A 38 -3.38 -2.11 1.92
CA VAL A 38 -3.20 -2.16 0.47
C VAL A 38 -2.80 -3.56 0.01
N ASN A 39 -1.83 -4.20 0.67
CA ASN A 39 -1.40 -5.55 0.31
C ASN A 39 -2.53 -6.58 0.49
N ALA A 40 -3.30 -6.49 1.57
CA ALA A 40 -4.43 -7.37 1.79
C ALA A 40 -5.50 -7.22 0.69
N GLU A 41 -5.72 -5.99 0.21
CA GLU A 41 -6.66 -5.72 -0.87
C GLU A 41 -6.15 -6.24 -2.21
N LEU A 42 -4.87 -6.05 -2.52
CA LEU A 42 -4.25 -6.58 -3.73
C LEU A 42 -4.36 -8.11 -3.80
N VAL A 43 -4.10 -8.81 -2.68
CA VAL A 43 -4.23 -10.28 -2.62
C VAL A 43 -5.68 -10.72 -2.88
N ARG A 44 -6.66 -10.05 -2.28
CA ARG A 44 -8.09 -10.34 -2.54
C ARG A 44 -8.45 -10.10 -4.01
N LEU A 45 -8.00 -8.97 -4.57
CA LEU A 45 -8.25 -8.61 -5.95
C LEU A 45 -7.68 -9.65 -6.94
N TYR A 46 -6.45 -10.12 -6.72
CA TYR A 46 -5.87 -11.17 -7.56
C TYR A 46 -6.66 -12.47 -7.51
N TRP A 47 -7.12 -12.87 -6.31
CA TRP A 47 -7.96 -14.04 -6.14
C TRP A 47 -9.30 -13.89 -6.87
N ASP A 48 -9.96 -12.74 -6.73
CA ASP A 48 -11.23 -12.45 -7.39
C ASP A 48 -11.11 -12.45 -8.92
N ILE A 49 -10.03 -11.90 -9.46
CA ILE A 49 -9.75 -11.94 -10.90
C ILE A 49 -9.54 -13.38 -11.37
N GLY A 50 -8.78 -14.18 -10.63
CA GLY A 50 -8.59 -15.60 -10.94
C GLY A 50 -9.91 -16.36 -10.98
N ARG A 51 -10.80 -16.12 -10.00
CA ARG A 51 -12.15 -16.70 -9.96
C ARG A 51 -12.99 -16.29 -11.17
N ILE A 52 -12.98 -15.00 -11.55
CA ILE A 52 -13.71 -14.51 -12.73
C ILE A 52 -13.22 -15.20 -14.00
N ILE A 53 -11.91 -15.37 -14.16
CA ILE A 53 -11.33 -16.04 -15.32
C ILE A 53 -11.75 -17.51 -15.37
N ASP A 54 -11.64 -18.25 -14.26
CA ASP A 54 -12.06 -19.66 -14.18
C ASP A 54 -13.54 -19.82 -14.52
N GLU A 55 -14.43 -19.02 -13.90
CA GLU A 55 -15.86 -19.05 -14.19
C GLU A 55 -16.17 -18.80 -15.68
N ARG A 56 -15.44 -17.91 -16.33
CA ARG A 56 -15.60 -17.63 -17.77
C ARG A 56 -15.05 -18.76 -18.64
N GLN A 57 -13.91 -19.34 -18.28
CA GLN A 57 -13.37 -20.50 -18.98
C GLN A 57 -14.34 -21.68 -18.95
N GLN A 58 -14.95 -21.96 -17.79
CA GLN A 58 -15.93 -23.04 -17.65
C GLN A 58 -17.25 -22.77 -18.38
N ARG A 59 -17.76 -21.53 -18.34
CA ARG A 59 -19.05 -21.18 -18.97
C ARG A 59 -18.95 -21.02 -20.48
N GLU A 60 -17.85 -20.49 -20.98
CA GLU A 60 -17.71 -20.03 -22.37
C GLU A 60 -16.70 -20.86 -23.16
N GLY A 61 -16.08 -21.86 -22.53
CA GLY A 61 -15.12 -22.77 -23.17
C GLY A 61 -13.81 -22.09 -23.57
N TRP A 62 -13.47 -20.97 -22.94
CA TRP A 62 -12.25 -20.24 -23.27
C TRP A 62 -11.01 -21.06 -22.88
N GLY A 63 -10.12 -21.28 -23.85
CA GLY A 63 -8.82 -21.90 -23.59
C GLY A 63 -7.85 -20.94 -22.88
N ALA A 64 -6.71 -21.46 -22.42
CA ALA A 64 -5.68 -20.71 -21.68
C ALA A 64 -5.15 -19.46 -22.44
N ALA A 65 -5.32 -19.40 -23.76
CA ALA A 65 -4.96 -18.25 -24.60
C ALA A 65 -5.73 -16.96 -24.27
N VAL A 66 -6.81 -17.01 -23.49
CA VAL A 66 -7.53 -15.80 -23.06
C VAL A 66 -6.75 -14.99 -22.03
N ILE A 67 -5.91 -15.64 -21.23
CA ILE A 67 -5.11 -15.01 -20.17
C ILE A 67 -4.13 -13.98 -20.73
N PRO A 68 -3.26 -14.30 -21.71
CA PRO A 68 -2.32 -13.32 -22.27
C PRO A 68 -3.04 -12.14 -22.93
N ARG A 69 -4.16 -12.40 -23.63
CA ARG A 69 -4.97 -11.34 -24.23
C ARG A 69 -5.56 -10.39 -23.18
N LEU A 70 -6.09 -10.94 -22.08
CA LEU A 70 -6.65 -10.17 -20.99
C LEU A 70 -5.56 -9.34 -20.29
N ALA A 71 -4.38 -9.91 -20.05
CA ALA A 71 -3.25 -9.20 -19.45
C ALA A 71 -2.82 -7.98 -20.29
N VAL A 72 -2.67 -8.16 -21.61
CA VAL A 72 -2.36 -7.06 -22.53
C VAL A 72 -3.44 -5.98 -22.52
N SER A 73 -4.72 -6.38 -22.58
CA SER A 73 -5.82 -5.42 -22.53
C SER A 73 -5.84 -4.63 -21.22
N LEU A 74 -5.70 -5.30 -20.08
CA LEU A 74 -5.69 -4.62 -18.77
C LEU A 74 -4.49 -3.69 -18.61
N HIS A 75 -3.31 -4.07 -19.09
CA HIS A 75 -2.13 -3.20 -19.06
C HIS A 75 -2.34 -1.91 -19.87
N ASN A 76 -3.00 -2.00 -21.03
CA ASN A 76 -3.28 -0.84 -21.88
C ASN A 76 -4.35 0.09 -21.28
N GLU A 77 -5.39 -0.48 -20.66
CA GLU A 77 -6.50 0.27 -20.06
C GLU A 77 -6.14 0.86 -18.69
N LEU A 78 -5.19 0.24 -17.96
CA LEU A 78 -4.79 0.62 -16.61
C LEU A 78 -3.26 0.77 -16.51
N PRO A 79 -2.63 1.71 -17.25
CA PRO A 79 -1.17 1.82 -17.36
C PRO A 79 -0.47 2.17 -16.03
N ASP A 80 -1.17 2.87 -15.12
CA ASP A 80 -0.64 3.25 -13.81
C ASP A 80 -0.67 2.12 -12.79
N VAL A 81 -1.41 1.04 -13.08
CA VAL A 81 -1.60 -0.08 -12.16
C VAL A 81 -0.53 -1.13 -12.41
N LYS A 82 0.41 -1.24 -11.47
CA LYS A 82 1.48 -2.24 -11.51
C LYS A 82 1.01 -3.56 -10.91
N GLY A 83 1.51 -4.68 -11.46
CA GLY A 83 1.25 -6.02 -10.92
C GLY A 83 0.44 -6.94 -11.84
N PHE A 84 -0.29 -6.39 -12.81
CA PHE A 84 -1.08 -7.17 -13.79
C PHE A 84 -0.28 -7.50 -15.05
N SER A 85 0.76 -8.33 -14.92
CA SER A 85 1.49 -8.88 -16.07
C SER A 85 1.43 -10.40 -16.05
N GLU A 86 1.59 -11.06 -17.21
CA GLU A 86 1.55 -12.53 -17.32
C GLU A 86 2.56 -13.27 -16.42
N ARG A 87 3.56 -12.56 -15.88
CA ARG A 87 4.65 -13.11 -15.07
C ARG A 87 4.57 -12.79 -13.58
N ASN A 88 3.51 -12.13 -13.12
CA ASN A 88 3.31 -11.78 -11.71
C ASN A 88 2.17 -12.59 -11.08
#